data_AF-A0A938U5N5-F1
#
_entry.id   AF-A0A938U5N5-F1
#
_cell.length_a   1.000
_cell.length_b   1.000
_cell.length_c   1.000
_cell.angle_alpha   90.00
_cell.angle_beta   90.00
_cell.angle_gamma   90.00
#
_symmetry.space_group_name_H-M   'P 1'
#
loop_
_entity.id
_entity.type
_entity.pdbx_description
1 polymer ?
#
loop_
_entity_poly.entity_id
_entity_poly.type
_entity_poly.pdbx_seq_one_letter_code
_entity_poly.pdbx_strand_id
1 'polypeptide(L)' 'MEKVQRFVGEKEVSKITGRAVQTLRNDRAKRQGIPYSKLGRLVRYSLEDVLAYMEARKIRVDPL' A
#
# COMPACT_ATOMS: atom_id res chain seq x y z
N MET A 1 -20.14 -9.90 10.09
CA MET A 1 -18.99 -9.25 10.78
C MET A 1 -18.61 -8.03 9.99
N GLU A 2 -18.64 -6.85 10.60
CA GLU A 2 -18.33 -5.58 9.93
C GLU A 2 -16.82 -5.49 9.70
N LYS A 3 -16.39 -5.38 8.44
CA LYS A 3 -14.98 -5.18 8.11
C LYS A 3 -14.64 -3.71 8.38
N VAL A 4 -14.01 -3.43 9.53
CA VAL A 4 -13.46 -2.10 9.80
C VAL A 4 -12.28 -1.88 8.85
N GLN A 5 -12.44 -0.95 7.91
CA GLN A 5 -11.37 -0.59 6.98
C GLN A 5 -10.26 0.15 7.72
N ARG A 6 -9.10 -0.49 7.85
CA ARG A 6 -7.93 0.08 8.53
C ARG A 6 -7.11 0.95 7.57
N PHE A 7 -6.95 2.22 7.91
CA PHE A 7 -6.14 3.18 7.16
C PHE A 7 -4.80 3.44 7.85
N VAL A 8 -3.72 3.21 7.12
CA VAL A 8 -2.34 3.28 7.63
C VAL A 8 -1.55 4.40 6.96
N GLY A 9 -0.50 4.87 7.63
CA GLY A 9 0.41 5.89 7.09
C GLY A 9 1.54 5.28 6.25
N GLU A 10 2.26 6.12 5.51
CA GLU A 10 3.37 5.69 4.64
C GLU A 10 4.50 4.96 5.37
N LYS A 11 4.77 5.29 6.64
CA LYS A 11 5.75 4.56 7.47
C LYS A 11 5.32 3.12 7.77
N GLU A 12 4.03 2.91 7.98
CA GLU A 12 3.48 1.57 8.26
C GLU A 12 3.40 0.75 6.98
N VAL A 13 2.99 1.35 5.86
CA VAL A 13 3.10 0.71 4.52
C VAL A 13 4.53 0.34 4.19
N SER A 14 5.50 1.20 4.52
CA SER A 14 6.92 0.90 4.33
C SER A 14 7.35 -0.33 5.12
N LYS A 15 6.90 -0.47 6.38
CA LYS A 15 7.15 -1.67 7.20
C LYS A 15 6.48 -2.92 6.61
N ILE A 16 5.25 -2.82 6.11
CA ILE A 16 4.49 -3.95 5.55
C ILE A 16 5.10 -4.44 4.24
N THR A 17 5.44 -3.52 3.34
CA THR A 17 5.83 -3.84 1.95
C THR A 17 7.34 -3.89 1.72
N GLY A 18 8.13 -3.42 2.69
CA GLY A 18 9.58 -3.21 2.53
C GLY A 18 9.96 -2.05 1.60
N ARG A 19 8.99 -1.34 0.99
CA ARG A 19 9.28 -0.18 0.12
C ARG A 19 9.76 1.00 0.96
N ALA A 20 10.78 1.72 0.49
CA ALA A 20 11.21 2.96 1.14
C ALA A 20 10.08 4.01 1.11
N VAL A 21 9.95 4.78 2.20
CA VAL A 21 8.95 5.87 2.31
C VAL A 21 9.10 6.87 1.15
N GLN A 22 10.33 7.19 0.75
CA GLN A 22 10.57 8.10 -0.36
C GLN A 22 10.03 7.55 -1.69
N THR A 23 10.14 6.24 -1.92
CA THR A 23 9.56 5.57 -3.09
C THR A 23 8.05 5.72 -3.10
N LEU A 24 7.37 5.51 -1.96
CA LEU A 24 5.91 5.70 -1.85
C LEU A 24 5.49 7.14 -2.14
N ARG A 25 6.29 8.14 -1.71
CA ARG A 25 6.04 9.56 -2.02
C ARG A 25 6.23 9.86 -3.50
N ASN A 26 7.28 9.32 -4.12
CA ASN A 26 7.55 9.48 -5.54
C ASN A 26 6.44 8.83 -6.39
N ASP A 27 6.01 7.63 -6.01
CA ASP A 27 4.90 6.91 -6.65
C ASP A 27 3.61 7.75 -6.59
N ARG A 28 3.30 8.32 -5.42
CA ARG A 28 2.17 9.23 -5.26
C ARG A 28 2.27 10.49 -6.11
N ALA A 29 3.45 11.12 -6.17
CA ALA A 29 3.66 12.30 -7.01
C ALA A 29 3.43 12.00 -8.50
N LYS A 30 3.78 10.79 -8.94
CA LYS A 30 3.57 10.28 -10.29
C LYS A 30 2.19 9.62 -10.51
N ARG A 31 1.33 9.57 -9.47
CA ARG A 31 0.03 8.89 -9.48
C ARG A 31 0.11 7.41 -9.90
N GLN A 32 1.15 6.72 -9.43
CA GLN A 32 1.37 5.30 -9.68
C GLN A 32 1.52 4.55 -8.33
N GLY A 33 1.62 3.22 -8.40
CA GLY A 33 1.91 2.39 -7.23
C GLY A 33 0.67 2.02 -6.42
N ILE A 34 0.81 1.99 -5.09
CA ILE A 34 -0.27 1.56 -4.18
C ILE A 34 -1.35 2.64 -4.13
N PRO A 35 -2.65 2.30 -4.31
CA PRO A 35 -3.74 3.24 -4.15
C PRO A 35 -3.71 3.94 -2.78
N TYR A 36 -4.03 5.22 -2.77
CA TYR A 36 -3.98 6.06 -1.58
C TYR A 36 -5.19 7.00 -1.50
N SER A 37 -5.63 7.28 -0.29
CA SER A 37 -6.64 8.28 0.03
C SER A 37 -5.97 9.58 0.48
N LYS A 38 -6.41 10.71 -0.08
CA LYS A 38 -5.92 12.04 0.29
C LYS A 38 -7.01 12.81 1.04
N LEU A 39 -6.72 13.19 2.28
CA LEU A 39 -7.59 14.00 3.14
C LEU A 39 -6.86 15.30 3.46
N GLY A 40 -7.02 16.29 2.58
CA GLY A 40 -6.25 17.54 2.64
C GLY A 40 -4.74 17.29 2.50
N ARG A 41 -3.99 17.55 3.59
CA ARG A 41 -2.54 17.29 3.67
C ARG A 41 -2.21 15.87 4.11
N LEU A 42 -3.17 15.12 4.67
CA LEU A 42 -2.96 13.75 5.10
C LEU A 42 -3.08 12.80 3.92
N VAL A 43 -2.17 11.83 3.87
CA VAL A 43 -2.24 10.71 2.93
C VAL A 43 -2.31 9.43 3.73
N ARG A 44 -3.27 8.58 3.39
CA ARG A 44 -3.51 7.28 4.00
C ARG A 44 -3.59 6.20 2.94
N TYR A 45 -3.20 4.99 3.31
CA TYR A 45 -3.37 3.81 2.48
C TYR A 45 -4.38 2.90 3.17
N SER A 46 -5.35 2.38 2.43
CA SER A 46 -6.16 1.28 2.95
C SER A 46 -5.26 0.06 3.09
N LEU A 47 -5.33 -0.64 4.22
CA LEU A 47 -4.58 -1.88 4.38
C LEU A 47 -5.01 -2.92 3.34
N GLU A 48 -6.28 -2.91 2.93
CA GLU A 48 -6.80 -3.78 1.87
C GLU A 48 -6.12 -3.50 0.53
N ASP A 49 -6.02 -2.23 0.13
CA ASP A 49 -5.34 -1.85 -1.13
C ASP A 49 -3.85 -2.23 -1.11
N VAL A 50 -3.19 -2.08 0.04
CA VAL A 50 -1.77 -2.45 0.21
C VAL A 50 -1.60 -3.95 0.00
N LEU A 51 -2.44 -4.77 0.61
CA LEU A 51 -2.40 -6.23 0.47
C LEU A 51 -2.78 -6.67 -0.94
N ALA A 52 -3.82 -6.09 -1.53
CA ALA A 52 -4.23 -6.36 -2.90
C ALA A 52 -3.11 -6.02 -3.90
N TYR A 53 -2.39 -4.92 -3.67
CA TYR A 53 -1.24 -4.52 -4.49
C TYR A 53 -0.09 -5.55 -4.42
N MET A 54 0.16 -6.14 -3.25
CA MET A 54 1.15 -7.20 -3.08
C MET A 54 0.70 -8.50 -3.75
N GLU A 55 -0.54 -8.93 -3.53
CA GLU A 55 -1.08 -10.17 -4.09
C GLU A 55 -1.11 -10.12 -5.63
N ALA A 56 -1.45 -8.97 -6.22
CA ALA A 56 -1.41 -8.76 -7.67
C ALA A 56 0.01 -8.90 -8.29
N ARG A 57 1.06 -8.90 -7.47
CA ARG A 57 2.47 -9.05 -7.89
C ARG A 57 3.09 -10.36 -7.42
N LYS A 58 2.30 -11.25 -6.84
CA LYS A 58 2.75 -12.54 -6.38
C LYS A 58 3.11 -13.42 -7.58
N ILE A 59 4.34 -13.90 -7.59
CA ILE A 59 4.82 -14.86 -8.59
C ILE A 59 4.41 -16.25 -8.10
N ARG A 60 3.67 -16.99 -8.93
CA ARG A 60 3.36 -18.40 -8.64
C ARG A 60 4.61 -19.23 -8.89
N VAL A 61 4.93 -20.08 -7.93
CA VAL A 61 6.04 -21.03 -8.02
C VAL A 61 5.46 -22.43 -7.96
N ASP A 62 6.05 -23.35 -8.72
CA ASP A 62 5.67 -24.75 -8.64
C ASP A 62 6.15 -25.33 -7.30
N PRO A 63 5.31 -26.12 -6.61
CA PRO A 63 5.73 -26.81 -5.40
C PRO A 63 6.81 -27.85 -5.73
N LEU A 64 7.77 -28.00 -4.82
CA LEU A 64 8.83 -29.02 -4.86
C LEU A 64 8.26 -30.44 -4.79
#